data_AF-A0A0F8ZFH4-F1
#
_entry.id   AF-A0A0F8ZFH4-F1
#
_cell.length_a   1.000
_cell.length_b   1.000
_cell.length_c   1.000
_cell.angle_alpha   90.00
_cell.angle_beta   90.00
_cell.angle_gamma   90.00
#
_symmetry.space_group_name_H-M   'P 1'
#
loop_
_entity.id
_entity.type
_entity.pdbx_description
1 polymer ?
#
loop_
_entity_poly.entity_id
_entity_poly.type
_entity_poly.pdbx_seq_one_letter_code
_entity_poly.pdbx_strand_id
1 'polypeptide(L)'
;MVEYIKQLAGTIQLAKDNLLKGGGQKIHGNDVPDIHSLFTAFAEELNRLDPRDFEPAVRHEFVMLRVAVRNSANGQIGDSIKAAHVAATMSTTLDSYAGDGSGAVTRDFSFVTDQQMKTIIERDYRELTQKTFPDGSWKSTVILSGSILEAVLYDRLTRDVTARNASMNSPKAPKRKGKAKDITLHDYDNQWSLSDMIKVACDLNLLPFKDERAIHQILREYRNFVHPRLEAEMGIEITEGHATASKGLLDVCLDQIT
;
A
#
# COMPACT_ATOMS: atom_id res chain seq x y z
N MET A 1 5.01 -12.56 -2.24
CA MET A 1 6.24 -12.89 -3.00
C MET A 1 7.51 -12.66 -2.18
N VAL A 2 7.74 -11.47 -1.62
CA VAL A 2 8.99 -11.15 -0.90
C VAL A 2 9.27 -12.02 0.34
N GLU A 3 8.25 -12.39 1.11
CA GLU A 3 8.44 -13.28 2.28
C GLU A 3 9.01 -14.66 1.87
N TYR A 4 8.63 -15.18 0.70
CA TYR A 4 9.21 -16.39 0.14
C TYR A 4 10.70 -16.18 -0.24
N ILE A 5 11.04 -15.03 -0.81
CA ILE A 5 12.43 -14.66 -1.14
C ILE A 5 13.29 -14.55 0.13
N LYS A 6 12.73 -14.00 1.22
CA LYS A 6 13.39 -13.95 2.54
C LYS A 6 13.61 -15.35 3.14
N GLN A 7 12.66 -16.27 2.97
CA GLN A 7 12.85 -17.67 3.38
C GLN A 7 14.00 -18.34 2.61
N LEU A 8 14.14 -18.04 1.31
CA LEU A 8 15.25 -18.55 0.50
C LEU A 8 16.59 -17.98 0.98
N ALA A 9 16.65 -16.68 1.30
CA ALA A 9 17.83 -16.05 1.90
C ALA A 9 18.20 -16.68 3.26
N GLY A 10 17.22 -16.99 4.11
CA GLY A 10 17.43 -17.69 5.38
C GLY A 10 17.98 -19.11 5.18
N THR A 11 17.51 -19.83 4.17
CA THR A 11 18.01 -21.17 3.82
C THR A 11 19.48 -21.14 3.40
N ILE A 12 19.89 -20.12 2.63
CA ILE A 12 21.29 -19.90 2.24
C ILE A 12 22.19 -19.66 3.46
N GLN A 13 21.72 -18.89 4.45
CA GLN A 13 22.47 -18.66 5.69
C GLN A 13 22.67 -19.95 6.49
N LEU A 14 21.62 -20.76 6.63
CA LEU A 14 21.71 -22.06 7.31
C LEU A 14 22.69 -23.02 6.62
N ALA A 15 22.67 -23.07 5.28
CA ALA A 15 23.61 -23.88 4.50
C ALA A 15 25.08 -23.45 4.74
N LYS A 16 25.35 -22.14 4.83
CA LYS A 16 26.67 -21.59 5.15
C LYS A 16 27.14 -21.99 6.55
N ASP A 17 26.28 -21.89 7.56
CA ASP A 17 26.63 -22.25 8.93
C ASP A 17 26.98 -23.74 9.08
N ASN A 18 26.30 -24.61 8.31
CA ASN A 18 26.59 -26.04 8.27
C ASN A 18 27.93 -26.35 7.59
N LEU A 19 28.28 -25.63 6.51
CA LEU A 19 29.58 -25.74 5.84
C LEU A 19 30.74 -25.31 6.75
N LEU A 20 30.57 -24.22 7.51
CA LEU A 20 31.60 -23.70 8.42
C LEU A 20 31.86 -24.59 9.64
N LYS A 21 30.86 -25.36 10.09
CA LYS A 21 30.97 -26.27 11.25
C LYS A 21 31.69 -27.58 10.93
N GLY A 22 32.23 -27.76 9.71
CA GLY A 22 33.01 -28.95 9.34
C GLY A 22 32.20 -30.24 9.25
N GLY A 23 30.88 -30.14 9.09
CA GLY A 23 29.98 -31.29 9.08
C GLY A 23 30.02 -32.06 7.75
N GLY A 24 30.93 -33.03 7.63
CA GLY A 24 30.81 -34.14 6.68
C GLY A 24 29.70 -35.14 7.04
N GLN A 25 28.58 -34.69 7.61
CA GLN A 25 27.43 -35.54 7.86
C GLN A 25 26.51 -35.49 6.65
N LYS A 26 26.51 -36.59 5.88
CA LYS A 26 25.37 -36.93 5.03
C LYS A 26 24.14 -37.03 5.92
N ILE A 27 23.32 -35.99 5.94
CA ILE A 27 22.00 -36.04 6.54
C ILE A 27 21.20 -37.01 5.67
N HIS A 28 20.95 -38.21 6.19
CA HIS A 28 20.04 -39.17 5.57
C HIS A 28 18.62 -38.59 5.65
N GLY A 29 18.06 -38.25 4.49
CA GLY A 29 16.69 -37.78 4.32
C GLY A 29 16.60 -36.28 4.05
N ASN A 30 16.33 -35.94 2.79
CA ASN A 30 16.28 -34.60 2.17
C ASN A 30 17.65 -33.95 1.92
N ASP A 31 18.14 -34.12 0.68
CA ASP A 31 19.31 -33.41 0.15
C ASP A 31 19.11 -31.90 0.33
N VAL A 32 19.89 -31.27 1.22
CA VAL A 32 20.00 -29.81 1.24
C VAL A 32 20.54 -29.41 -0.14
N PRO A 33 19.82 -28.57 -0.92
CA PRO A 33 20.27 -28.22 -2.26
C PRO A 33 21.67 -27.63 -2.19
N ASP A 34 22.52 -27.99 -3.15
CA ASP A 34 23.87 -27.44 -3.23
C ASP A 34 23.83 -25.90 -3.20
N ILE A 35 24.82 -25.30 -2.54
CA ILE A 35 24.84 -23.86 -2.29
C ILE A 35 24.79 -23.05 -3.59
N HIS A 36 25.38 -23.57 -4.68
CA HIS A 36 25.31 -22.95 -6.00
C HIS A 36 23.88 -22.94 -6.53
N SER A 37 23.16 -24.05 -6.40
CA SER A 37 21.75 -24.16 -6.80
C SER A 37 20.86 -23.21 -6.00
N LEU A 38 21.13 -23.03 -4.70
CA LEU A 38 20.42 -22.06 -3.87
C LEU A 38 20.67 -20.61 -4.33
N PHE A 39 21.92 -20.25 -4.63
CA PHE A 39 22.23 -18.91 -5.17
C PHE A 39 21.66 -18.68 -6.56
N THR A 40 21.60 -19.71 -7.40
CA THR A 40 20.97 -19.65 -8.72
C THR A 40 19.47 -19.35 -8.60
N ALA A 41 18.75 -20.13 -7.80
CA ALA A 41 17.33 -19.90 -7.53
C ALA A 41 17.09 -18.52 -6.91
N PHE A 42 17.95 -18.09 -5.98
CA PHE A 42 17.82 -16.78 -5.35
C PHE A 42 18.03 -15.63 -6.35
N ALA A 43 19.00 -15.77 -7.26
CA ALA A 43 19.23 -14.79 -8.33
C ALA A 43 18.00 -14.69 -9.26
N GLU A 44 17.38 -15.81 -9.60
CA GLU A 44 16.17 -15.85 -10.44
C GLU A 44 14.99 -15.15 -9.77
N GLU A 45 14.74 -15.41 -8.49
CA GLU A 45 13.66 -14.75 -7.76
C GLU A 45 13.89 -13.24 -7.62
N LEU A 46 15.13 -12.81 -7.33
CA LEU A 46 15.47 -11.38 -7.26
C LEU A 46 15.36 -10.65 -8.60
N ASN A 47 15.42 -11.38 -9.73
CA ASN A 47 15.19 -10.78 -11.05
C ASN A 47 13.72 -10.45 -11.31
N ARG A 48 12.79 -11.04 -10.55
CA ARG A 48 11.36 -10.76 -10.65
C ARG A 48 10.97 -9.44 -9.99
N LEU A 49 11.81 -8.91 -9.11
CA LEU A 49 11.55 -7.64 -8.42
C LEU A 49 12.07 -6.45 -9.24
N ASP A 50 11.22 -5.44 -9.43
CA ASP A 50 11.63 -4.15 -9.99
C ASP A 50 12.32 -3.30 -8.92
N PRO A 51 13.55 -2.80 -9.15
CA PRO A 51 14.22 -1.90 -8.21
C PRO A 51 13.41 -0.63 -7.86
N ARG A 52 12.50 -0.19 -8.73
CA ARG A 52 11.66 0.99 -8.48
C ARG A 52 10.64 0.74 -7.36
N ASP A 53 10.30 -0.51 -7.12
CA ASP A 53 9.37 -0.93 -6.07
C ASP A 53 10.02 -0.99 -4.69
N PHE A 54 11.27 -0.56 -4.56
CA PHE A 54 11.92 -0.36 -3.26
C PHE A 54 11.95 1.12 -2.91
N GLU A 55 11.92 1.44 -1.61
CA GLU A 55 12.09 2.82 -1.13
C GLU A 55 13.32 3.48 -1.76
N PRO A 56 13.26 4.76 -2.16
CA PRO A 56 14.33 5.43 -2.90
C PRO A 56 15.72 5.28 -2.27
N ALA A 57 15.79 5.29 -0.93
CA ALA A 57 17.04 5.19 -0.17
C ALA A 57 17.78 3.85 -0.35
N VAL A 58 17.07 2.75 -0.64
CA VAL A 58 17.65 1.40 -0.71
C VAL A 58 17.77 0.86 -2.13
N ARG A 59 17.26 1.56 -3.15
CA ARG A 59 17.25 1.08 -4.55
C ARG A 59 18.63 0.74 -5.06
N HIS A 60 19.60 1.62 -4.76
CA HIS A 60 20.99 1.40 -5.16
C HIS A 60 21.56 0.15 -4.49
N GLU A 61 21.35 0.01 -3.18
CA GLU A 61 21.79 -1.15 -2.41
C GLU A 61 21.17 -2.44 -2.95
N PHE A 62 19.86 -2.47 -3.22
CA PHE A 62 19.18 -3.62 -3.81
C PHE A 62 19.81 -4.05 -5.14
N VAL A 63 20.06 -3.09 -6.05
CA VAL A 63 20.68 -3.38 -7.34
C VAL A 63 22.08 -3.97 -7.16
N MET A 64 22.88 -3.42 -6.25
CA MET A 64 24.24 -3.91 -5.98
C MET A 64 24.23 -5.31 -5.36
N LEU A 65 23.35 -5.57 -4.39
CA LEU A 65 23.19 -6.88 -3.79
C LEU A 65 22.70 -7.92 -4.80
N ARG A 66 21.77 -7.56 -5.69
CA ARG A 66 21.30 -8.45 -6.77
C ARG A 66 22.43 -8.83 -7.73
N VAL A 67 23.30 -7.88 -8.08
CA VAL A 67 24.50 -8.16 -8.89
C VAL A 67 25.45 -9.11 -8.14
N ALA A 68 25.68 -8.87 -6.84
CA ALA A 68 26.52 -9.73 -6.02
C ALA A 68 25.99 -11.17 -5.96
N VAL A 69 24.69 -11.36 -5.73
CA VAL A 69 24.02 -12.67 -5.75
C VAL A 69 24.20 -13.37 -7.10
N ARG A 70 24.01 -12.64 -8.22
CA ARG A 70 24.18 -13.20 -9.57
C ARG A 70 25.63 -13.61 -9.83
N ASN A 71 26.60 -12.83 -9.38
CA ASN A 71 28.02 -13.19 -9.52
C ASN A 71 28.35 -14.45 -8.72
N SER A 72 27.82 -14.57 -7.50
CA SER A 72 27.97 -15.78 -6.68
C SER A 72 27.31 -17.01 -7.33
N ALA A 73 26.19 -16.82 -8.04
CA ALA A 73 25.54 -17.88 -8.82
C ALA A 73 26.32 -18.31 -10.08
N ASN A 74 27.28 -17.51 -10.57
CA ASN A 74 28.06 -17.81 -11.78
C ASN A 74 29.51 -18.32 -11.49
N GLY A 75 29.95 -18.28 -10.22
CA GLY A 75 31.15 -18.97 -9.73
C GLY A 75 32.49 -18.19 -9.72
N GLN A 76 33.00 -17.92 -8.51
CA GLN A 76 34.38 -18.16 -8.05
C GLN A 76 34.34 -18.73 -6.60
N ILE A 77 35.22 -19.69 -6.26
CA ILE A 77 35.15 -20.51 -5.03
C ILE A 77 35.49 -19.73 -3.72
N GLY A 78 36.13 -18.56 -3.80
CA GLY A 78 36.44 -17.73 -2.62
C GLY A 78 35.25 -16.98 -2.00
N ASP A 79 34.07 -17.06 -2.63
CA ASP A 79 32.94 -16.15 -2.40
C ASP A 79 31.87 -16.68 -1.42
N SER A 80 31.93 -17.94 -0.97
CA SER A 80 30.85 -18.56 -0.18
C SER A 80 30.57 -17.88 1.18
N ILE A 81 31.59 -17.26 1.80
CA ILE A 81 31.45 -16.50 3.06
C ILE A 81 30.87 -15.10 2.78
N LYS A 82 31.26 -14.46 1.67
CA LYS A 82 30.72 -13.18 1.21
C LYS A 82 29.26 -13.32 0.77
N ALA A 83 28.94 -14.42 0.10
CA ALA A 83 27.61 -14.70 -0.44
C ALA A 83 26.56 -14.84 0.67
N ALA A 84 26.93 -15.37 1.84
CA ALA A 84 26.02 -15.41 2.99
C ALA A 84 25.86 -14.06 3.71
N HIS A 85 26.87 -13.19 3.68
CA HIS A 85 26.70 -11.80 4.15
C HIS A 85 25.77 -11.03 3.20
N VAL A 86 25.92 -11.23 1.89
CA VAL A 86 25.03 -10.70 0.86
C VAL A 86 23.59 -11.17 1.08
N ALA A 87 23.36 -12.44 1.42
CA ALA A 87 22.02 -12.95 1.75
C ALA A 87 21.42 -12.32 3.01
N ALA A 88 22.24 -12.04 4.04
CA ALA A 88 21.79 -11.36 5.26
C ALA A 88 21.41 -9.90 5.03
N THR A 89 22.26 -9.14 4.34
CA THR A 89 21.97 -7.75 3.98
C THR A 89 20.76 -7.67 3.04
N MET A 90 20.61 -8.63 2.11
CA MET A 90 19.46 -8.69 1.22
C MET A 90 18.13 -8.85 1.98
N SER A 91 18.08 -9.66 3.04
CA SER A 91 16.86 -9.78 3.86
C SER A 91 16.42 -8.43 4.44
N THR A 92 17.37 -7.62 4.93
CA THR A 92 17.08 -6.26 5.42
C THR A 92 16.65 -5.33 4.30
N THR A 93 17.31 -5.37 3.15
CA THR A 93 16.90 -4.56 1.98
C THR A 93 15.51 -4.94 1.47
N LEU A 94 15.14 -6.23 1.55
CA LEU A 94 13.80 -6.73 1.22
C LEU A 94 12.70 -6.24 2.18
N ASP A 95 13.04 -5.75 3.38
CA ASP A 95 12.07 -5.11 4.27
C ASP A 95 11.60 -3.74 3.73
N SER A 96 12.41 -3.09 2.89
CA SER A 96 12.07 -1.84 2.20
C SER A 96 11.42 -2.07 0.82
N TYR A 97 11.03 -3.31 0.50
CA TYR A 97 10.22 -3.59 -0.68
C TYR A 97 8.79 -3.13 -0.46
N ALA A 98 8.33 -2.27 -1.36
CA ALA A 98 7.05 -1.61 -1.31
C ALA A 98 5.98 -2.28 -2.18
N GLY A 99 6.18 -3.51 -2.67
CA GLY A 99 5.15 -4.21 -3.46
C GLY A 99 5.29 -4.00 -4.97
N ASP A 100 4.85 -4.98 -5.76
CA ASP A 100 5.04 -5.00 -7.22
C ASP A 100 4.29 -3.86 -7.92
N GLY A 101 4.99 -3.08 -8.75
CA GLY A 101 4.43 -1.91 -9.43
C GLY A 101 4.13 -0.71 -8.51
N SER A 102 4.54 -0.75 -7.24
CA SER A 102 4.33 0.35 -6.29
C SER A 102 5.16 1.60 -6.60
N GLY A 103 6.29 1.44 -7.28
CA GLY A 103 7.28 2.50 -7.47
C GLY A 103 7.80 3.10 -6.15
N ALA A 104 7.54 2.44 -5.02
CA ALA A 104 7.72 2.93 -3.65
C ALA A 104 7.36 4.40 -3.45
N VAL A 105 6.31 4.86 -4.13
CA VAL A 105 5.91 6.26 -4.09
C VAL A 105 5.21 6.53 -2.75
N THR A 106 5.89 7.26 -1.88
CA THR A 106 5.27 7.86 -0.71
C THR A 106 4.59 9.16 -1.14
N ARG A 107 3.34 9.36 -0.72
CA ARG A 107 2.63 10.62 -0.93
C ARG A 107 2.82 11.54 0.27
N ASP A 108 3.04 12.82 0.03
CA ASP A 108 3.09 13.83 1.09
C ASP A 108 1.67 14.22 1.52
N PHE A 109 1.40 14.11 2.82
CA PHE A 109 0.15 14.54 3.46
C PHE A 109 0.36 15.77 4.36
N SER A 110 1.35 16.62 4.06
CA SER A 110 1.62 17.89 4.76
C SER A 110 0.43 18.86 4.81
N PHE A 111 -0.52 18.73 3.87
CA PHE A 111 -1.75 19.52 3.82
C PHE A 111 -2.83 19.09 4.83
N VAL A 112 -2.68 17.91 5.47
CA VAL A 112 -3.57 17.43 6.53
C VAL A 112 -3.15 18.08 7.85
N THR A 113 -4.10 18.73 8.52
CA THR A 113 -3.81 19.58 9.69
C THR A 113 -3.81 18.78 10.99
N ASP A 114 -4.71 17.82 11.14
CA ASP A 114 -4.74 16.93 12.30
C ASP A 114 -3.59 15.90 12.23
N GLN A 115 -2.65 15.99 13.18
CA GLN A 115 -1.44 15.17 13.20
C GLN A 115 -1.71 13.68 13.43
N GLN A 116 -2.74 13.34 14.21
CA GLN A 116 -3.11 11.96 14.47
C GLN A 116 -3.74 11.34 13.22
N MET A 117 -4.65 12.08 12.58
CA MET A 117 -5.30 11.70 11.33
C MET A 117 -4.29 11.56 10.20
N LYS A 118 -3.34 12.51 10.07
CA LYS A 118 -2.24 12.44 9.11
C LYS A 118 -1.45 11.13 9.24
N THR A 119 -1.08 10.76 10.46
CA THR A 119 -0.32 9.53 10.73
C THR A 119 -1.09 8.28 10.27
N ILE A 120 -2.41 8.25 10.50
CA ILE A 120 -3.28 7.16 10.07
C ILE A 120 -3.40 7.13 8.54
N ILE A 121 -3.63 8.27 7.90
CA ILE A 121 -3.73 8.40 6.45
C ILE A 121 -2.44 7.93 5.76
N GLU A 122 -1.27 8.36 6.24
CA GLU A 122 0.03 7.96 5.69
C GLU A 122 0.25 6.45 5.80
N ARG A 123 -0.10 5.86 6.95
CA ARG A 123 -0.05 4.41 7.16
C ARG A 123 -0.97 3.68 6.18
N ASP A 124 -2.22 4.13 6.06
CA ASP A 124 -3.25 3.48 5.25
C ASP A 124 -2.95 3.64 3.74
N TYR A 125 -2.46 4.79 3.30
CA TYR A 125 -2.04 5.01 1.92
C TYR A 125 -0.82 4.16 1.55
N ARG A 126 0.11 3.98 2.50
CA ARG A 126 1.23 3.04 2.34
C ARG A 126 0.72 1.61 2.22
N GLU A 127 -0.21 1.17 3.08
CA GLU A 127 -0.80 -0.16 2.98
C GLU A 127 -1.59 -0.37 1.67
N LEU A 128 -2.32 0.66 1.23
CA LEU A 128 -3.02 0.68 -0.04
C LEU A 128 -2.06 0.43 -1.21
N THR A 129 -1.01 1.26 -1.30
CA THR A 129 -0.09 1.29 -2.43
C THR A 129 0.88 0.11 -2.41
N GLN A 130 1.27 -0.36 -1.22
CA GLN A 130 2.35 -1.31 -1.09
C GLN A 130 1.95 -2.76 -0.84
N LYS A 131 0.71 -2.98 -0.40
CA LYS A 131 0.25 -4.31 -0.02
C LYS A 131 -1.05 -4.64 -0.75
N THR A 132 -2.11 -3.90 -0.46
CA THR A 132 -3.45 -4.36 -0.89
C THR A 132 -3.67 -4.27 -2.40
N PHE A 133 -3.19 -3.21 -3.05
CA PHE A 133 -3.25 -3.09 -4.50
C PHE A 133 -2.34 -4.10 -5.21
N PRO A 134 -1.02 -4.18 -4.94
CA PRO A 134 -0.14 -5.09 -5.68
C PRO A 134 -0.38 -6.59 -5.37
N ASP A 135 -0.85 -6.95 -4.17
CA ASP A 135 -1.09 -8.35 -3.80
C ASP A 135 -2.45 -8.90 -4.27
N GLY A 136 -3.22 -8.13 -5.05
CA GLY A 136 -4.52 -8.59 -5.54
C GLY A 136 -5.66 -8.54 -4.53
N SER A 137 -5.50 -7.81 -3.43
CA SER A 137 -6.53 -7.66 -2.39
C SER A 137 -7.54 -6.58 -2.79
N TRP A 138 -8.33 -6.86 -3.83
CA TRP A 138 -9.20 -5.87 -4.48
C TRP A 138 -10.25 -5.25 -3.56
N LYS A 139 -10.90 -6.05 -2.71
CA LYS A 139 -11.86 -5.54 -1.70
C LYS A 139 -11.18 -4.60 -0.71
N SER A 140 -10.02 -4.98 -0.18
CA SER A 140 -9.26 -4.13 0.73
C SER A 140 -8.81 -2.84 0.06
N THR A 141 -8.42 -2.90 -1.22
CA THR A 141 -8.03 -1.71 -2.00
C THR A 141 -9.17 -0.71 -2.10
N VAL A 142 -10.37 -1.14 -2.50
CA VAL A 142 -11.51 -0.21 -2.64
C VAL A 142 -11.98 0.35 -1.29
N ILE A 143 -11.87 -0.44 -0.21
CA ILE A 143 -12.16 0.00 1.16
C ILE A 143 -11.17 1.07 1.60
N LEU A 144 -9.86 0.79 1.55
CA LEU A 144 -8.84 1.74 1.95
C LEU A 144 -8.90 3.02 1.11
N SER A 145 -9.15 2.90 -0.20
CA SER A 145 -9.28 4.07 -1.07
C SER A 145 -10.40 5.01 -0.61
N GLY A 146 -11.57 4.46 -0.29
CA GLY A 146 -12.70 5.23 0.22
C GLY A 146 -12.48 5.80 1.62
N SER A 147 -11.83 5.04 2.51
CA SER A 147 -11.53 5.47 3.89
C SER A 147 -10.49 6.60 3.94
N ILE A 148 -9.46 6.55 3.09
CA ILE A 148 -8.45 7.61 2.99
C ILE A 148 -9.10 8.91 2.50
N LEU A 149 -9.94 8.84 1.45
CA LEU A 149 -10.68 10.02 0.99
C LEU A 149 -11.57 10.58 2.10
N GLU A 150 -12.26 9.72 2.85
CA GLU A 150 -13.13 10.14 3.95
C GLU A 150 -12.37 10.94 5.01
N ALA A 151 -11.21 10.43 5.47
CA ALA A 151 -10.38 11.11 6.45
C ALA A 151 -9.82 12.43 5.92
N VAL A 152 -9.34 12.46 4.67
CA VAL A 152 -8.82 13.67 4.04
C VAL A 152 -9.91 14.74 3.88
N LEU A 153 -11.10 14.36 3.41
CA LEU A 153 -12.21 15.30 3.28
C LEU A 153 -12.66 15.84 4.64
N TYR A 154 -12.70 14.98 5.67
CA TYR A 154 -13.03 15.43 7.02
C TYR A 154 -12.06 16.50 7.50
N ASP A 155 -10.74 16.26 7.42
CA ASP A 155 -9.73 17.27 7.80
C ASP A 155 -9.92 18.56 6.98
N ARG A 156 -10.05 18.46 5.65
CA ARG A 156 -10.21 19.63 4.77
C ARG A 156 -11.44 20.47 5.07
N LEU A 157 -12.56 19.84 5.42
CA LEU A 157 -13.81 20.52 5.73
C LEU A 157 -13.84 21.07 7.16
N THR A 158 -12.92 20.65 8.04
CA THR A 158 -12.93 20.99 9.47
C THR A 158 -11.66 21.65 10.01
N ARG A 159 -10.58 21.75 9.20
CA ARG A 159 -9.24 22.20 9.61
C ARG A 159 -9.19 23.53 10.35
N ASP A 160 -10.11 24.43 10.05
CA ASP A 160 -10.21 25.76 10.65
C ASP A 160 -11.66 26.26 10.62
N VAL A 161 -11.92 27.34 11.36
CA VAL A 161 -13.27 27.93 11.49
C VAL A 161 -13.82 28.39 10.14
N THR A 162 -12.96 28.87 9.23
CA THR A 162 -13.36 29.34 7.90
C THR A 162 -13.81 28.17 7.04
N ALA A 163 -13.01 27.10 6.98
CA ALA A 163 -13.33 25.88 6.25
C ALA A 163 -14.62 25.23 6.78
N ARG A 164 -14.77 25.14 8.10
CA ARG A 164 -15.99 24.60 8.73
C ARG A 164 -17.22 25.44 8.40
N ASN A 165 -17.13 26.76 8.49
CA ASN A 165 -18.25 27.64 8.16
C ASN A 165 -18.61 27.56 6.67
N ALA A 166 -17.63 27.53 5.77
CA ALA A 166 -17.87 27.34 4.33
C ALA A 166 -18.59 26.01 4.07
N SER A 167 -18.13 24.93 4.72
CA SER A 167 -18.73 23.60 4.61
C SER A 167 -20.17 23.57 5.09
N MET A 168 -20.46 24.12 6.28
CA MET A 168 -21.82 24.15 6.82
C MET A 168 -22.77 25.08 6.05
N ASN A 169 -22.24 26.10 5.37
CA ASN A 169 -23.02 27.03 4.56
C ASN A 169 -23.25 26.55 3.11
N SER A 170 -22.57 25.47 2.69
CA SER A 170 -22.80 24.90 1.36
C SER A 170 -24.28 24.54 1.16
N PRO A 171 -24.89 24.86 0.00
CA PRO A 171 -26.23 24.40 -0.34
C PRO A 171 -26.37 22.87 -0.29
N LYS A 172 -25.28 22.13 -0.49
CA LYS A 172 -25.25 20.66 -0.44
C LYS A 172 -24.98 20.09 0.96
N ALA A 173 -24.77 20.93 1.98
CA ALA A 173 -24.57 20.47 3.36
C ALA A 173 -25.82 19.72 3.87
N PRO A 174 -25.64 18.60 4.60
CA PRO A 174 -26.76 17.85 5.14
C PRO A 174 -27.52 18.68 6.18
N LYS A 175 -28.86 18.69 6.10
CA LYS A 175 -29.72 19.51 6.96
C LYS A 175 -30.62 18.66 7.85
N ARG A 176 -30.86 19.13 9.07
CA ARG A 176 -31.86 18.59 10.00
C ARG A 176 -32.77 19.72 10.45
N LYS A 177 -34.10 19.54 10.29
CA LYS A 177 -35.10 20.56 10.64
C LYS A 177 -34.78 21.95 10.03
N GLY A 178 -34.28 21.96 8.79
CA GLY A 178 -33.92 23.18 8.06
C GLY A 178 -32.57 23.81 8.41
N LYS A 179 -31.83 23.30 9.41
CA LYS A 179 -30.50 23.79 9.79
C LYS A 179 -29.41 22.82 9.33
N ALA A 180 -28.26 23.35 8.90
CA ALA A 180 -27.11 22.52 8.57
C ALA A 180 -26.66 21.71 9.79
N LYS A 181 -26.33 20.44 9.59
CA LYS A 181 -25.69 19.61 10.61
C LYS A 181 -24.26 20.09 10.81
N ASP A 182 -23.80 20.04 12.04
CA ASP A 182 -22.41 20.36 12.36
C ASP A 182 -21.52 19.14 12.12
N ILE A 183 -20.55 19.29 11.22
CA ILE A 183 -19.64 18.22 10.79
C ILE A 183 -18.76 17.67 11.94
N THR A 184 -18.51 18.48 12.98
CA THR A 184 -17.69 18.05 14.13
C THR A 184 -18.48 17.27 15.19
N LEU A 185 -19.79 17.11 15.01
CA LEU A 185 -20.62 16.32 15.91
C LEU A 185 -20.68 14.87 15.42
N HIS A 186 -20.24 13.95 16.28
CA HIS A 186 -20.20 12.51 16.01
C HIS A 186 -21.36 11.74 16.66
N ASP A 187 -22.42 12.42 17.07
CA ASP A 187 -23.62 11.70 17.51
C ASP A 187 -24.32 11.08 16.29
N TYR A 188 -24.97 9.93 16.53
CA TYR A 188 -25.56 9.08 15.50
C TYR A 188 -26.44 9.85 14.49
N ASP A 189 -27.14 10.89 14.95
CA ASP A 189 -28.04 11.67 14.12
C ASP A 189 -27.38 12.82 13.33
N ASN A 190 -26.24 13.35 13.78
CA ASN A 190 -25.60 14.51 13.15
C ASN A 190 -24.31 14.20 12.39
N GLN A 191 -23.80 12.96 12.45
CA GLN A 191 -22.62 12.57 11.69
C GLN A 191 -22.82 12.82 10.19
N TRP A 192 -21.82 13.42 9.56
CA TRP A 192 -21.73 13.51 8.11
C TRP A 192 -21.21 12.19 7.57
N SER A 193 -21.86 11.64 6.56
CA SER A 193 -21.33 10.47 5.85
C SER A 193 -20.28 10.90 4.82
N LEU A 194 -19.44 9.97 4.34
CA LEU A 194 -18.62 10.20 3.14
C LEU A 194 -19.46 10.77 1.98
N SER A 195 -20.71 10.34 1.85
CA SER A 195 -21.58 10.84 0.78
C SER A 195 -21.85 12.35 0.91
N ASP A 196 -22.10 12.82 2.13
CA ASP A 196 -22.33 14.24 2.42
C ASP A 196 -21.06 15.06 2.19
N MET A 197 -19.90 14.53 2.62
CA MET A 197 -18.60 15.20 2.46
C MET A 197 -18.20 15.32 0.98
N ILE A 198 -18.42 14.29 0.15
CA ILE A 198 -18.13 14.35 -1.29
C ILE A 198 -18.95 15.47 -1.96
N LYS A 199 -20.26 15.55 -1.64
CA LYS A 199 -21.16 16.55 -2.23
C LYS A 199 -20.73 17.97 -1.89
N VAL A 200 -20.45 18.22 -0.62
CA VAL A 200 -19.98 19.54 -0.15
C VAL A 200 -18.61 19.88 -0.74
N ALA A 201 -17.68 18.92 -0.78
CA ALA A 201 -16.36 19.15 -1.35
C ALA A 201 -16.41 19.47 -2.87
N CYS A 202 -17.32 18.86 -3.64
CA CYS A 202 -17.55 19.23 -5.04
C CYS A 202 -18.12 20.65 -5.17
N ASP A 203 -19.08 21.02 -4.32
CA ASP A 203 -19.68 22.37 -4.30
C ASP A 203 -18.66 23.46 -3.95
N LEU A 204 -17.73 23.16 -3.04
CA LEU A 204 -16.62 24.03 -2.66
C LEU A 204 -15.43 23.99 -3.64
N ASN A 205 -15.52 23.23 -4.74
CA ASN A 205 -14.44 23.03 -5.72
C ASN A 205 -13.12 22.48 -5.11
N LEU A 206 -13.23 21.67 -4.06
CA LEU A 206 -12.10 20.96 -3.45
C LEU A 206 -11.77 19.65 -4.18
N LEU A 207 -12.67 19.20 -5.04
CA LEU A 207 -12.53 17.96 -5.81
C LEU A 207 -12.51 18.28 -7.32
N PRO A 208 -11.88 17.41 -8.14
CA PRO A 208 -11.62 17.68 -9.55
C PRO A 208 -12.89 17.70 -10.43
N PHE A 209 -14.00 17.16 -9.91
CA PHE A 209 -15.28 17.11 -10.61
C PHE A 209 -16.28 18.07 -9.97
N LYS A 210 -17.08 18.73 -10.82
CA LYS A 210 -18.22 19.55 -10.36
C LYS A 210 -19.40 18.73 -9.85
N ASP A 211 -19.43 17.45 -10.22
CA ASP A 211 -20.51 16.52 -9.93
C ASP A 211 -19.95 15.27 -9.23
N GLU A 212 -20.67 14.85 -8.21
CA GLU A 212 -20.28 13.82 -7.26
C GLU A 212 -20.38 12.37 -7.82
N ARG A 213 -21.08 12.14 -8.94
CA ARG A 213 -21.44 10.80 -9.43
C ARG A 213 -20.27 9.82 -9.55
N ALA A 214 -19.17 10.23 -10.19
CA ALA A 214 -18.01 9.36 -10.39
C ALA A 214 -17.35 8.97 -9.04
N ILE A 215 -17.17 9.95 -8.16
CA ILE A 215 -16.57 9.76 -6.84
C ILE A 215 -17.46 8.87 -5.97
N HIS A 216 -18.78 9.09 -5.98
CA HIS A 216 -19.70 8.22 -5.26
C HIS A 216 -19.62 6.78 -5.75
N GLN A 217 -19.72 6.56 -7.05
CA GLN A 217 -19.71 5.20 -7.59
C GLN A 217 -18.40 4.47 -7.25
N ILE A 218 -17.27 5.13 -7.46
CA ILE A 218 -15.96 4.48 -7.46
C ILE A 218 -15.33 4.43 -6.06
N LEU A 219 -15.50 5.45 -5.22
CA LEU A 219 -14.88 5.54 -3.89
C LEU A 219 -15.85 5.29 -2.73
N ARG A 220 -17.17 5.34 -2.98
CA ARG A 220 -18.19 5.08 -1.94
C ARG A 220 -18.97 3.80 -2.19
N GLU A 221 -19.52 3.55 -3.37
CA GLU A 221 -20.29 2.32 -3.61
C GLU A 221 -19.41 1.08 -3.64
N TYR A 222 -18.26 1.12 -4.33
CA TYR A 222 -17.37 -0.05 -4.39
C TYR A 222 -16.90 -0.52 -3.01
N ARG A 223 -16.67 0.40 -2.08
CA ARG A 223 -16.32 0.08 -0.70
C ARG A 223 -17.44 -0.66 0.04
N ASN A 224 -18.70 -0.40 -0.30
CA ASN A 224 -19.85 -1.03 0.37
C ASN A 224 -19.98 -2.52 0.01
N PHE A 225 -19.36 -2.97 -1.09
CA PHE A 225 -19.28 -4.40 -1.43
C PHE A 225 -18.34 -5.19 -0.50
N VAL A 226 -17.77 -4.56 0.53
CA VAL A 226 -17.27 -5.28 1.72
C VAL A 226 -18.36 -6.13 2.38
N HIS A 227 -19.62 -5.71 2.27
CA HIS A 227 -20.76 -6.45 2.79
C HIS A 227 -21.17 -7.57 1.81
N PRO A 228 -20.95 -8.86 2.14
CA PRO A 228 -21.16 -9.95 1.17
C PRO A 228 -22.60 -10.08 0.69
N ARG A 229 -23.57 -9.71 1.54
CA ARG A 229 -24.98 -9.68 1.17
C ARG A 229 -25.27 -8.69 0.05
N LEU A 230 -24.72 -7.47 0.14
CA LEU A 230 -24.93 -6.44 -0.88
C LEU A 230 -24.29 -6.85 -2.22
N GLU A 231 -23.10 -7.45 -2.14
CA GLU A 231 -22.39 -7.98 -3.31
C GLU A 231 -23.21 -9.07 -4.02
N ALA A 232 -23.77 -10.02 -3.26
CA ALA A 232 -24.62 -11.08 -3.78
C ALA A 232 -25.94 -10.55 -4.37
N GLU A 233 -26.58 -9.58 -3.71
CA GLU A 233 -27.82 -8.96 -4.19
C GLU A 233 -27.63 -8.19 -5.51
N MET A 234 -26.47 -7.54 -5.68
CA MET A 234 -26.16 -6.76 -6.88
C MET A 234 -25.50 -7.58 -7.99
N GLY A 235 -25.00 -8.79 -7.69
CA GLY A 235 -24.33 -9.66 -8.65
C GLY A 235 -23.03 -9.08 -9.21
N ILE A 236 -22.33 -8.25 -8.42
CA ILE A 236 -21.07 -7.60 -8.81
C ILE A 236 -19.94 -8.22 -8.01
N GLU A 237 -18.90 -8.70 -8.68
CA GLU A 237 -17.65 -9.12 -8.04
C GLU A 237 -16.63 -7.98 -8.09
N ILE A 238 -15.98 -7.68 -6.96
CA ILE A 238 -14.89 -6.69 -6.93
C ILE A 238 -13.63 -7.28 -7.55
N THR A 239 -13.25 -6.73 -8.70
CA THR A 239 -12.08 -7.14 -9.49
C THR A 239 -10.97 -6.09 -9.48
N GLU A 240 -9.83 -6.43 -10.08
CA GLU A 240 -8.70 -5.51 -10.33
C GLU A 240 -9.14 -4.20 -11.02
N GLY A 241 -10.09 -4.26 -11.96
CA GLY A 241 -10.58 -3.07 -12.66
C GLY A 241 -11.24 -2.06 -11.70
N HIS A 242 -11.98 -2.56 -10.70
CA HIS A 242 -12.58 -1.72 -9.66
C HIS A 242 -11.51 -1.13 -8.75
N ALA A 243 -10.55 -1.96 -8.31
CA ALA A 243 -9.42 -1.55 -7.49
C ALA A 243 -8.56 -0.48 -8.16
N THR A 244 -8.26 -0.65 -9.44
CA THR A 244 -7.49 0.30 -10.27
C THR A 244 -8.23 1.63 -10.41
N ALA A 245 -9.54 1.58 -10.70
CA ALA A 245 -10.36 2.77 -10.78
C ALA A 245 -10.43 3.51 -9.44
N SER A 246 -10.61 2.81 -8.31
CA SER A 246 -10.65 3.41 -6.98
C SER A 246 -9.32 4.05 -6.59
N LYS A 247 -8.19 3.33 -6.73
CA LYS A 247 -6.88 3.90 -6.41
C LYS A 247 -6.58 5.11 -7.30
N GLY A 248 -6.78 4.98 -8.61
CA GLY A 248 -6.53 6.07 -9.56
C GLY A 248 -7.40 7.30 -9.27
N LEU A 249 -8.70 7.11 -8.99
CA LEU A 249 -9.58 8.23 -8.65
C LEU A 249 -9.21 8.87 -7.31
N LEU A 250 -8.80 8.08 -6.31
CA LEU A 250 -8.28 8.62 -5.07
C LEU A 250 -7.08 9.53 -5.35
N ASP A 251 -6.10 9.05 -6.11
CA ASP A 251 -4.89 9.82 -6.44
C ASP A 251 -5.24 11.15 -7.12
N VAL A 252 -6.17 11.15 -8.09
CA VAL A 252 -6.65 12.38 -8.76
C VAL A 252 -7.36 13.33 -7.79
N CYS A 253 -8.17 12.80 -6.86
CA CYS A 253 -8.82 13.62 -5.83
C CYS A 253 -7.78 14.24 -4.88
N LEU A 254 -6.78 13.47 -4.45
CA LEU A 254 -5.74 13.96 -3.57
C LEU A 254 -4.86 15.02 -4.26
N ASP A 255 -4.59 14.87 -5.57
CA ASP A 255 -3.79 15.84 -6.35
C ASP A 255 -4.46 17.21 -6.40
N GLN A 256 -5.79 17.26 -6.45
CA GLN A 256 -6.57 18.51 -6.44
C GLN A 256 -6.62 19.18 -5.06
N ILE A 257 -6.49 18.39 -3.99
CA ILE A 257 -6.61 18.87 -2.60
C ILE A 257 -5.30 19.49 -2.10
N THR A 258 -4.16 18.94 -2.55
CA THR A 258 -2.79 19.47 -2.33
C THR A 258 -2.56 20.79 -3.04
#